data_AF-A0A4Q5X2R3-F1
#
_entry.id   AF-A0A4Q5X2R3-F1
#
_cell.length_a   1.000
_cell.length_b   1.000
_cell.length_c   1.000
_cell.angle_alpha   90.00
_cell.angle_beta   90.00
_cell.angle_gamma   90.00
#
_symmetry.space_group_name_H-M   'P 1'
#
loop_
_entity.id
_entity.type
_entity.pdbx_description
1 polymer ?
#
loop_
_entity_poly.entity_id
_entity_poly.type
_entity_poly.pdbx_seq_one_letter_code
_entity_poly.pdbx_strand_id
1 'polypeptide(L)' 'MIIVCDSCQAQYSVPDAKVRGRKVRVTCKHCGFGIIVDGFALDAPPLPKPVPP' A
#
# COMPACT_ATOMS: atom_id res chain seq x y z
N MET A 1 5.30 6.78 -2.30
CA MET A 1 5.60 5.33 -2.12
C MET A 1 5.53 4.56 -3.45
N ILE A 2 6.34 3.50 -3.64
CA ILE A 2 6.21 2.58 -4.78
C ILE A 2 5.33 1.40 -4.37
N ILE A 3 4.35 1.05 -5.21
CA ILE A 3 3.60 -0.20 -5.04
C ILE A 3 3.68 -1.06 -6.29
N VAL A 4 3.57 -2.37 -6.05
CA VAL A 4 3.52 -3.39 -7.08
C VAL A 4 2.07 -3.84 -7.21
N CYS A 5 1.55 -3.86 -8.42
CA CYS A 5 0.23 -4.47 -8.67
C CYS A 5 0.31 -5.98 -8.51
N ASP A 6 -0.53 -6.56 -7.66
CA ASP A 6 -0.57 -8.02 -7.45
C ASP A 6 -0.91 -8.78 -8.75
N SER A 7 -1.83 -8.22 -9.55
CA SER A 7 -2.30 -8.87 -10.78
C SER A 7 -1.32 -8.83 -11.96
N CYS A 8 -0.60 -7.73 -12.18
CA CYS A 8 0.26 -7.57 -13.37
C CYS A 8 1.73 -7.28 -13.03
N GLN A 9 2.09 -7.24 -11.74
CA GLN A 9 3.42 -6.90 -11.23
C GLN A 9 3.97 -5.54 -11.71
N ALA A 10 3.10 -4.67 -12.23
CA ALA A 10 3.49 -3.33 -12.61
C ALA A 10 3.85 -2.50 -11.37
N GLN A 11 5.02 -1.87 -11.40
CA GLN A 11 5.45 -0.93 -10.37
C GLN A 11 4.98 0.48 -10.71
N TYR A 12 4.40 1.17 -9.74
CA TYR A 12 4.03 2.56 -9.93
C TYR A 12 4.15 3.38 -8.64
N SER A 13 4.48 4.66 -8.83
CA SER A 13 4.53 5.63 -7.75
C SER A 13 3.13 6.10 -7.38
N VAL A 14 2.76 5.92 -6.12
CA VAL A 14 1.55 6.49 -5.54
C VAL A 14 1.95 7.71 -4.69
N PRO A 15 1.34 8.88 -4.95
CA PRO A 15 1.64 10.07 -4.18
C PRO A 15 1.14 9.92 -2.75
N ASP A 16 2.04 10.12 -1.79
CA ASP A 16 1.76 9.97 -0.36
C ASP A 16 0.60 10.88 0.11
N ALA A 17 0.41 12.04 -0.52
CA ALA A 17 -0.73 12.93 -0.27
C ALA A 17 -2.12 12.27 -0.44
N LYS A 18 -2.22 11.21 -1.26
CA LYS A 18 -3.48 10.48 -1.46
C LYS A 18 -3.70 9.34 -0.46
N VAL A 19 -2.63 8.76 0.07
CA VAL A 19 -2.68 7.55 0.92
C VAL A 19 -2.47 7.90 2.40
N ARG A 20 -1.73 8.97 2.72
CA ARG A 20 -1.29 9.28 4.08
C ARG A 20 -2.48 9.46 5.04
N GLY A 21 -2.49 8.66 6.10
CA GLY A 21 -3.52 8.68 7.14
C GLY A 21 -4.89 8.18 6.70
N ARG A 22 -4.98 7.45 5.58
CA ARG A 22 -6.23 6.92 5.03
C ARG A 22 -6.00 5.54 4.38
N LYS A 23 -7.04 4.73 4.30
CA LYS A 23 -7.07 3.60 3.37
C LYS A 23 -7.67 4.10 2.06
N VAL A 24 -6.94 3.95 0.96
CA VAL A 24 -7.47 4.30 -0.36
C VAL A 24 -7.36 3.14 -1.32
N ARG A 25 -8.38 2.99 -2.15
CA ARG A 25 -8.38 2.03 -3.25
C ARG A 25 -7.78 2.71 -4.47
N VAL A 26 -6.60 2.25 -4.88
CA VAL A 26 -5.92 2.68 -6.09
C VAL A 26 -6.14 1.66 -7.19
N THR A 27 -6.58 2.13 -8.34
CA THR A 27 -6.76 1.28 -9.53
C THR A 27 -5.45 1.21 -10.29
N CYS A 28 -4.97 0.02 -10.59
CA CYS A 28 -3.83 -0.20 -11.45
C CYS A 28 -4.11 0.39 -12.83
N LYS A 29 -3.27 1.33 -13.30
CA LYS A 29 -3.40 1.92 -14.63
C LYS A 29 -3.11 0.95 -15.77
N HIS A 30 -2.46 -0.17 -15.48
CA HIS A 30 -2.07 -1.15 -16.49
C HIS A 30 -3.17 -2.19 -16.78
N CYS A 31 -3.82 -2.71 -15.73
CA CYS A 31 -4.80 -3.80 -15.86
C CYS A 31 -6.18 -3.48 -15.26
N GLY A 32 -6.32 -2.35 -14.55
CA GLY A 32 -7.57 -2.00 -13.86
C GLY A 32 -7.78 -2.68 -12.51
N PHE A 33 -6.81 -3.47 -12.01
CA PHE A 33 -6.93 -4.16 -10.73
C PHE A 33 -6.99 -3.17 -9.54
N GLY A 34 -7.94 -3.37 -8.63
CA GLY A 34 -8.14 -2.47 -7.48
C GLY A 34 -7.28 -2.87 -6.28
N ILE A 35 -6.24 -2.09 -6.00
CA ILE A 35 -5.29 -2.33 -4.91
C ILE A 35 -5.67 -1.46 -3.72
N ILE A 36 -5.79 -2.08 -2.54
CA ILE A 36 -6.04 -1.37 -1.29
C ILE A 36 -4.70 -0.96 -0.71
N VAL A 37 -4.48 0.33 -0.52
CA VAL A 37 -3.28 0.87 0.09
C VAL A 37 -3.63 1.46 1.45
N ASP A 38 -3.01 0.90 2.48
CA ASP A 38 -3.10 1.33 3.86
C ASP A 38 -2.02 2.36 4.19
N GLY A 39 -2.29 3.65 3.98
CA GLY A 39 -1.32 4.70 4.31
C GLY A 39 -1.26 5.06 5.80
N PHE A 40 -1.87 4.26 6.68
CA PHE A 40 -1.62 4.25 8.12
C PHE A 40 -0.35 3.47 8.49
N ALA A 41 0.03 2.47 7.68
CA ALA A 41 1.23 1.67 7.93
C ALA A 41 2.54 2.45 7.68
N LEU A 42 2.46 3.60 7.02
CA LEU A 42 3.60 4.50 6.78
C LEU A 42 4.02 5.25 8.06
N ASP A 43 3.14 5.33 9.07
CA ASP A 43 3.37 6.08 10.31
C ASP A 43 3.44 5.17 11.55
N ALA A 44 3.14 3.88 11.40
CA ALA A 44 3.22 2.93 12.50
C ALA A 44 4.68 2.48 12.70
N PRO A 45 5.32 2.75 13.86
CA PRO A 45 6.53 2.01 14.23
C PRO A 45 6.18 0.51 14.22
N PRO A 46 7.07 -0.36 13.72
CA PRO A 46 6.78 -1.79 13.66
C PRO A 46 6.46 -2.26 15.08
N LEU A 47 5.21 -2.66 15.32
CA LEU A 47 4.90 -3.37 16.55
C LEU A 47 5.85 -4.57 16.63
N PRO A 48 6.53 -4.80 17.77
CA PRO A 48 7.31 -6.00 17.94
C PRO A 48 6.36 -7.19 17.84
N LYS A 49 6.54 -7.99 16.78
CA LYS A 49 5.96 -9.32 16.60
C LYS A 49 5.99 -10.08 17.94
N PRO A 50 4.88 -10.68 18.40
CA PRO A 50 4.86 -11.42 19.65
C PRO A 50 5.89 -12.54 19.56
N VAL A 51 6.87 -12.55 20.47
CA VAL A 51 7.81 -13.67 20.61
C VAL A 51 6.97 -14.84 21.12
N PRO A 52 6.86 -15.96 20.37
CA PRO A 52 6.18 -17.13 20.87
C PRO A 52 6.91 -17.70 22.10
N PRO A 53 6.18 -18.26 23.08
CA PRO A 53 6.74 -18.77 24.34
C PRO A 53 7.61 -20.01 24.19
#